data_AF-A0A3C0WNH5-F1
#
_entry.id   AF-A0A3C0WNH5-F1
#
_cell.length_a   1.000
_cell.length_b   1.000
_cell.length_c   1.000
_cell.angle_alpha   90.00
_cell.angle_beta   90.00
_cell.angle_gamma   90.00
#
_symmetry.space_group_name_H-M   'P 1'
#
loop_
_entity.id
_entity.type
_entity.pdbx_description
1 polymer ?
#
loop_
_entity_poly.entity_id
_entity_poly.type
_entity_poly.pdbx_seq_one_letter_code
_entity_poly.pdbx_strand_id
1 'polypeptide(L)'
;MNFWKRIFPYLIINVILSAAVTLIVLAVWDRVQHPQLSAGGDVPATQAASNINPNVNTPQAQPTLPPLDEPVIRIETVIGAGDLATETVQLQRIGENELQLAGWWLEGNGLKYTFPALTLNKNGSVRLYSRAGQSTVIELYWGLESAAWKAGDTITLYDSQSNQRTSYTIP
;
A
#
# COMPACT_ATOMS: atom_id res chain seq x y z
N MET A 1 47.96 -1.06 39.78
CA MET A 1 46.89 -0.33 39.04
C MET A 1 46.43 -1.21 37.86
N ASN A 2 45.81 -2.38 38.14
CA ASN A 2 45.61 -3.44 37.12
C ASN A 2 44.16 -3.96 37.06
N PHE A 3 43.25 -3.39 37.86
CA PHE A 3 41.85 -3.82 37.93
C PHE A 3 41.06 -3.44 36.67
N TRP A 4 41.34 -2.27 36.08
CA TRP A 4 40.69 -1.80 34.86
C TRP A 4 40.96 -2.70 33.64
N LYS A 5 42.16 -3.28 33.51
CA LYS A 5 42.49 -4.21 32.41
C LYS A 5 41.69 -5.51 32.46
N ARG A 6 41.20 -5.90 33.64
CA ARG A 6 40.38 -7.11 33.82
C ARG A 6 38.89 -6.87 33.61
N ILE A 7 38.40 -5.66 33.88
CA ILE A 7 36.97 -5.31 33.74
C ILE A 7 36.64 -4.84 32.32
N PHE A 8 37.59 -4.19 31.64
CA PHE A 8 37.45 -3.76 30.24
C PHE A 8 36.94 -4.84 29.27
N PRO A 9 37.46 -6.08 29.26
CA PRO A 9 36.97 -7.12 28.35
C PRO A 9 35.51 -7.51 28.65
N TYR A 10 35.07 -7.52 29.90
CA TYR A 10 33.67 -7.83 30.24
C TYR A 10 32.71 -6.72 29.83
N LEU A 11 33.14 -5.45 29.94
CA LEU A 11 32.36 -4.31 29.44
C LEU A 11 32.23 -4.33 27.92
N ILE A 12 33.33 -4.63 27.20
CA ILE A 12 33.30 -4.78 25.74
C ILE A 12 32.39 -5.93 25.32
N ILE A 13 32.47 -7.08 26.00
CA ILE A 13 31.61 -8.24 25.70
C ILE A 13 30.12 -7.89 25.86
N ASN A 14 29.74 -7.20 26.94
CA ASN A 14 28.34 -6.81 27.15
C ASN A 14 27.86 -5.81 26.09
N VAL A 15 28.67 -4.82 25.74
CA VAL A 15 28.31 -3.83 24.70
C VAL A 15 28.16 -4.50 23.34
N ILE A 16 29.07 -5.42 22.98
CA ILE A 16 28.98 -6.18 21.73
C ILE A 16 27.72 -7.07 21.73
N LEU A 17 27.40 -7.73 22.85
CA LEU A 17 26.23 -8.58 22.95
C LEU A 17 24.93 -7.77 22.76
N SER A 18 24.81 -6.60 23.39
CA SER A 18 23.66 -5.71 23.22
C SER A 18 23.55 -5.14 21.79
N ALA A 19 24.68 -4.74 21.19
CA ALA A 19 24.72 -4.26 19.81
C ALA A 19 24.33 -5.37 18.83
N ALA A 20 24.81 -6.60 19.04
CA ALA A 20 24.46 -7.75 18.21
C ALA A 20 22.97 -8.08 18.28
N VAL A 21 22.39 -8.09 19.48
CA VAL A 21 20.94 -8.32 19.65
C VAL A 21 20.14 -7.22 18.96
N THR A 22 20.54 -5.96 19.11
CA THR A 22 19.86 -4.82 18.47
C THR A 22 19.94 -4.90 16.94
N LEU A 23 21.10 -5.27 16.40
CA LEU A 23 21.29 -5.47 14.95
C LEU A 23 20.50 -6.65 14.41
N ILE A 24 20.38 -7.75 15.17
CA ILE A 24 19.55 -8.90 14.77
C ILE A 24 18.08 -8.51 14.71
N VAL A 25 17.58 -7.78 15.71
CA VAL A 25 16.19 -7.30 15.72
C VAL A 25 15.92 -6.38 14.54
N LEU A 26 16.84 -5.45 14.25
CA LEU A 26 16.74 -4.57 13.08
C LEU A 26 16.80 -5.35 11.77
N ALA A 27 17.68 -6.35 11.64
CA ALA A 27 17.81 -7.15 10.42
C ALA A 27 16.59 -8.05 10.17
N VAL A 28 15.99 -8.60 11.23
CA VAL A 28 14.73 -9.37 11.12
C VAL A 28 13.58 -8.44 10.76
N TRP A 29 13.52 -7.27 11.39
CA TRP A 29 12.49 -6.28 11.09
C TRP A 29 12.60 -5.76 9.64
N ASP A 30 13.81 -5.41 9.19
CA ASP A 30 14.12 -4.99 7.81
C ASP A 30 13.75 -6.06 6.78
N ARG A 31 14.11 -7.33 7.04
CA ARG A 31 13.78 -8.45 6.15
C ARG A 31 12.29 -8.75 6.06
N VAL A 32 11.52 -8.48 7.12
CA VAL A 32 10.06 -8.64 7.11
C VAL A 32 9.36 -7.47 6.41
N GLN A 33 9.93 -6.26 6.51
CA GLN A 33 9.39 -5.05 5.87
C GLN A 33 9.78 -4.89 4.39
N HIS A 34 10.85 -5.57 3.94
CA HIS A 34 11.26 -5.64 2.54
C HIS A 34 11.03 -7.04 1.94
N PRO A 35 9.80 -7.41 1.54
CA PRO A 35 9.63 -8.51 0.60
C PRO A 35 10.34 -8.13 -0.71
N GLN A 36 11.51 -8.73 -0.97
CA GLN A 36 12.19 -8.57 -2.25
C GLN A 36 11.27 -9.02 -3.39
N LEU A 37 11.03 -8.13 -4.34
CA LEU A 37 10.81 -8.54 -5.72
C LEU A 37 12.06 -9.31 -6.16
N SER A 38 11.91 -10.62 -6.35
CA SER A 38 12.97 -11.48 -6.90
C SER A 38 13.34 -10.97 -8.29
N ALA A 39 14.47 -10.29 -8.39
CA ALA A 39 15.20 -10.11 -9.64
C ALA A 39 16.32 -11.15 -9.69
N GLY A 40 16.28 -12.04 -10.69
CA GLY A 40 17.44 -12.84 -11.09
C GLY A 40 17.13 -14.29 -11.45
N GLY A 41 17.16 -14.58 -12.75
CA GLY A 41 17.16 -15.94 -13.28
C GLY A 41 17.23 -15.94 -14.80
N ASP A 42 18.42 -15.68 -15.34
CA ASP A 42 18.75 -15.77 -16.76
C ASP A 42 18.22 -17.07 -17.40
N VAL A 43 17.53 -16.95 -18.54
CA VAL A 43 17.32 -18.07 -19.47
C VAL A 43 18.03 -17.75 -20.79
N PRO A 44 18.91 -18.64 -21.28
CA PRO A 44 19.57 -18.44 -22.56
C PRO A 44 18.53 -18.52 -23.69
N ALA A 45 18.68 -17.65 -24.68
CA ALA A 45 17.88 -17.66 -25.88
C ALA A 45 18.13 -18.96 -26.67
N THR A 46 17.09 -19.79 -26.81
CA THR A 46 16.97 -20.76 -27.89
C THR A 46 15.58 -20.64 -28.51
N GLN A 47 15.52 -20.02 -29.69
CA GLN A 47 14.35 -20.10 -30.57
C GLN A 47 14.28 -21.51 -31.16
N ALA A 48 13.15 -22.21 -30.98
CA ALA A 48 12.61 -23.11 -32.01
C ALA A 48 11.18 -23.59 -31.66
N ALA A 49 10.26 -23.20 -32.55
CA ALA A 49 9.07 -23.93 -32.99
C ALA A 49 7.91 -24.21 -32.00
N SER A 50 6.90 -23.35 -32.12
CA SER A 50 5.50 -23.70 -32.41
C SER A 50 5.03 -25.10 -32.04
N ASN A 51 4.34 -25.20 -30.89
CA ASN A 51 3.16 -26.06 -30.78
C ASN A 51 2.14 -25.31 -29.92
N ILE A 52 1.43 -24.40 -30.59
CA ILE A 52 0.23 -23.77 -30.08
C ILE A 52 -0.81 -24.90 -29.98
N ASN A 53 -1.15 -25.32 -28.77
CA ASN A 53 -2.42 -25.99 -28.54
C ASN A 53 -3.38 -24.92 -27.99
N PRO A 54 -4.19 -24.27 -28.84
CA PRO A 54 -5.04 -23.18 -28.41
C PRO A 54 -6.32 -23.75 -27.80
N ASN A 55 -6.24 -24.31 -26.59
CA ASN A 55 -7.42 -24.37 -25.72
C ASN A 55 -7.06 -24.76 -24.29
N VAL A 56 -6.70 -23.76 -23.50
CA VAL A 56 -7.03 -23.78 -22.07
C VAL A 56 -7.69 -22.44 -21.77
N ASN A 57 -8.89 -22.24 -22.33
CA ASN A 57 -9.83 -21.24 -21.83
C ASN A 57 -10.27 -21.68 -20.43
N THR A 58 -9.42 -21.45 -19.43
CA THR A 58 -9.94 -21.24 -18.08
C THR A 58 -10.59 -19.86 -18.11
N PRO A 59 -11.88 -19.72 -17.77
CA PRO A 59 -12.45 -18.40 -17.54
C PRO A 59 -11.67 -17.79 -16.38
N GLN A 60 -10.74 -16.90 -16.67
CA GLN A 60 -10.20 -16.00 -15.66
C GLN A 60 -11.38 -15.13 -15.27
N ALA A 61 -12.04 -15.49 -14.15
CA ALA A 61 -13.18 -14.76 -13.64
C ALA A 61 -12.76 -13.31 -13.47
N GLN A 62 -13.21 -12.44 -14.38
CA GLN A 62 -12.99 -11.02 -14.22
C GLN A 62 -13.72 -10.61 -12.94
N PRO A 63 -13.09 -9.83 -12.04
CA PRO A 63 -13.74 -9.34 -10.84
C PRO A 63 -15.04 -8.65 -11.24
N THR A 64 -16.17 -9.22 -10.83
CA THR A 64 -17.47 -8.60 -11.08
C THR A 64 -17.59 -7.43 -10.12
N LEU A 65 -17.91 -6.24 -10.64
CA LEU A 65 -18.20 -5.10 -9.79
C LEU A 65 -19.43 -5.43 -8.91
N PRO A 66 -19.38 -5.13 -7.61
CA PRO A 66 -20.56 -5.28 -6.76
C PRO A 66 -21.72 -4.41 -7.25
N PRO A 67 -22.97 -4.74 -6.93
CA PRO A 67 -24.13 -3.90 -7.25
C PRO A 67 -23.93 -2.44 -6.81
N LEU A 68 -24.50 -1.50 -7.57
CA LEU A 68 -24.29 -0.08 -7.33
C LEU A 68 -25.00 0.42 -6.06
N ASP A 69 -26.13 -0.18 -5.74
CA ASP A 69 -26.97 0.09 -4.58
C ASP A 69 -26.39 -0.45 -3.26
N GLU A 70 -25.34 -1.27 -3.32
CA GLU A 70 -24.63 -1.77 -2.14
C GLU A 70 -23.47 -0.83 -1.74
N PRO A 71 -23.44 -0.33 -0.48
CA PRO A 71 -22.31 0.42 0.02
C PRO A 71 -21.16 -0.54 0.33
N VAL A 72 -20.14 -0.53 -0.54
CA VAL A 72 -19.03 -1.49 -0.45
C VAL A 72 -17.75 -0.94 0.14
N ILE A 73 -17.57 0.37 0.14
CA ILE A 73 -16.38 1.06 0.65
C ILE A 73 -16.79 2.43 1.19
N ARG A 74 -16.11 2.87 2.25
CA ARG A 74 -16.32 4.16 2.89
C ARG A 74 -15.02 4.96 2.93
N ILE A 75 -15.12 6.25 2.72
CA ILE A 75 -14.08 7.20 3.12
C ILE A 75 -14.35 7.52 4.59
N GLU A 76 -13.51 6.99 5.48
CA GLU A 76 -13.69 7.15 6.93
C GLU A 76 -13.38 8.58 7.37
N THR A 77 -12.26 9.12 6.88
CA THR A 77 -11.82 10.46 7.25
C THR A 77 -10.71 10.95 6.31
N VAL A 78 -10.47 12.26 6.37
CA VAL A 78 -9.30 12.94 5.81
C VAL A 78 -8.58 13.63 6.96
N ILE A 79 -7.35 13.21 7.21
CA ILE A 79 -6.50 13.77 8.27
C ILE A 79 -5.54 14.75 7.62
N GLY A 80 -5.24 15.87 8.28
CA GLY A 80 -4.21 16.80 7.81
C GLY A 80 -4.56 17.57 6.54
N ALA A 81 -5.86 17.76 6.24
CA ALA A 81 -6.29 18.52 5.05
C ALA A 81 -5.62 19.90 5.01
N GLY A 82 -4.96 20.21 3.90
CA GLY A 82 -4.20 21.45 3.72
C GLY A 82 -2.74 21.40 4.19
N ASP A 83 -2.29 20.31 4.80
CA ASP A 83 -0.89 20.08 5.20
C ASP A 83 -0.33 18.83 4.51
N LEU A 84 0.52 19.03 3.49
CA LEU A 84 1.12 17.95 2.71
C LEU A 84 1.85 16.90 3.57
N ALA A 85 2.44 17.30 4.70
CA ALA A 85 3.23 16.39 5.53
C ALA A 85 2.34 15.34 6.22
N THR A 86 1.10 15.68 6.52
CA THR A 86 0.16 14.86 7.30
C THR A 86 -1.09 14.45 6.52
N GLU A 87 -1.33 15.04 5.34
CA GLU A 87 -2.55 14.83 4.57
C GLU A 87 -2.71 13.38 4.10
N THR A 88 -3.78 12.75 4.57
CA THR A 88 -4.07 11.33 4.34
C THR A 88 -5.57 11.06 4.27
N VAL A 89 -6.01 10.31 3.26
CA VAL A 89 -7.38 9.76 3.18
C VAL A 89 -7.36 8.33 3.67
N GLN A 90 -8.27 8.01 4.59
CA GLN A 90 -8.47 6.64 5.04
C GLN A 90 -9.73 6.05 4.39
N LEU A 91 -9.56 4.97 3.64
CA LEU A 91 -10.65 4.20 3.05
C LEU A 91 -10.78 2.86 3.75
N GLN A 92 -12.03 2.44 4.01
CA GLN A 92 -12.34 1.17 4.65
C GLN A 92 -13.34 0.36 3.81
N ARG A 93 -13.02 -0.92 3.62
CA ARG A 93 -13.94 -1.92 3.07
C ARG A 93 -15.04 -2.21 4.10
N ILE A 94 -16.29 -2.00 3.71
CA ILE A 94 -17.47 -2.26 4.54
C ILE A 94 -18.35 -3.42 4.03
N GLY A 95 -18.11 -3.92 2.82
CA GLY A 95 -18.78 -5.11 2.29
C GLY A 95 -18.19 -6.44 2.78
N GLU A 96 -18.96 -7.51 2.67
CA GLU A 96 -18.63 -8.84 3.22
C GLU A 96 -17.49 -9.57 2.49
N ASN A 97 -17.38 -9.38 1.17
CA ASN A 97 -16.37 -10.04 0.33
C ASN A 97 -15.10 -9.19 0.16
N GLU A 98 -14.14 -9.68 -0.60
CA GLU A 98 -13.02 -8.87 -1.09
C GLU A 98 -13.48 -7.81 -2.11
N LEU A 99 -12.73 -6.72 -2.24
CA LEU A 99 -12.93 -5.67 -3.25
C LEU A 99 -11.64 -5.41 -4.01
N GLN A 100 -11.68 -5.61 -5.32
CA GLN A 100 -10.59 -5.16 -6.17
C GLN A 100 -10.82 -3.70 -6.59
N LEU A 101 -9.86 -2.84 -6.31
CA LEU A 101 -9.87 -1.41 -6.61
C LEU A 101 -9.13 -1.07 -7.91
N ALA A 102 -8.67 -2.07 -8.67
CA ALA A 102 -7.97 -1.84 -9.92
C ALA A 102 -8.82 -0.97 -10.88
N GLY A 103 -8.27 0.20 -11.25
CA GLY A 103 -8.95 1.13 -12.15
C GLY A 103 -10.05 1.99 -11.51
N TRP A 104 -10.32 1.82 -10.22
CA TRP A 104 -11.13 2.78 -9.45
C TRP A 104 -10.34 4.07 -9.26
N TRP A 105 -11.02 5.18 -8.99
CA TRP A 105 -10.32 6.42 -8.70
C TRP A 105 -11.01 7.27 -7.65
N LEU A 106 -10.20 8.03 -6.94
CA LEU A 106 -10.61 9.08 -6.04
C LEU A 106 -10.50 10.42 -6.78
N GLU A 107 -11.51 11.26 -6.65
CA GLU A 107 -11.56 12.58 -7.27
C GLU A 107 -12.04 13.63 -6.28
N GLY A 108 -11.40 14.79 -6.30
CA GLY A 108 -11.76 15.93 -5.46
C GLY A 108 -10.87 17.12 -5.80
N ASN A 109 -11.44 18.34 -5.72
CA ASN A 109 -10.72 19.57 -6.02
C ASN A 109 -9.99 19.56 -7.40
N GLY A 110 -10.59 18.91 -8.40
CA GLY A 110 -10.02 18.78 -9.75
C GLY A 110 -8.83 17.83 -9.88
N LEU A 111 -8.44 17.15 -8.80
CA LEU A 111 -7.38 16.14 -8.77
C LEU A 111 -7.98 14.74 -8.83
N LYS A 112 -7.29 13.83 -9.54
CA LYS A 112 -7.70 12.43 -9.71
C LYS A 112 -6.56 11.47 -9.36
N TYR A 113 -6.84 10.53 -8.46
CA TYR A 113 -5.94 9.42 -8.10
C TYR A 113 -6.53 8.09 -8.52
N THR A 114 -5.88 7.37 -9.44
CA THR A 114 -6.31 6.03 -9.85
C THR A 114 -5.63 4.98 -8.99
N PHE A 115 -6.42 4.08 -8.40
CA PHE A 115 -5.90 3.00 -7.57
C PHE A 115 -5.18 1.94 -8.43
N PRO A 116 -4.04 1.40 -7.95
CA PRO A 116 -3.36 0.29 -8.58
C PRO A 116 -4.17 -1.00 -8.42
N ALA A 117 -3.63 -2.13 -8.90
CA ALA A 117 -4.18 -3.45 -8.62
C ALA A 117 -4.06 -3.77 -7.11
N LEU A 118 -5.07 -3.35 -6.35
CA LEU A 118 -5.18 -3.53 -4.91
C LEU A 118 -6.48 -4.27 -4.59
N THR A 119 -6.40 -5.25 -3.70
CA THR A 119 -7.55 -5.97 -3.16
C THR A 119 -7.72 -5.67 -1.68
N LEU A 120 -8.87 -5.14 -1.30
CA LEU A 120 -9.25 -4.94 0.11
C LEU A 120 -10.09 -6.12 0.59
N ASN A 121 -9.61 -6.80 1.63
CA ASN A 121 -10.36 -7.81 2.36
C ASN A 121 -11.49 -7.19 3.19
N LYS A 122 -12.43 -8.02 3.68
CA LYS A 122 -13.45 -7.60 4.65
C LYS A 122 -12.81 -6.83 5.80
N ASN A 123 -13.36 -5.66 6.13
CA ASN A 123 -12.83 -4.71 7.14
C ASN A 123 -11.40 -4.20 6.87
N GLY A 124 -10.80 -4.52 5.73
CA GLY A 124 -9.51 -4.00 5.30
C GLY A 124 -9.58 -2.50 5.10
N SER A 125 -8.47 -1.81 5.40
CA SER A 125 -8.34 -0.37 5.23
C SER A 125 -7.07 -0.04 4.45
N VAL A 126 -7.13 1.03 3.66
CA VAL A 126 -5.99 1.58 2.96
C VAL A 126 -5.92 3.08 3.23
N ARG A 127 -4.69 3.57 3.37
CA ARG A 127 -4.40 5.00 3.49
C ARG A 127 -3.82 5.51 2.19
N LEU A 128 -4.29 6.66 1.73
CA LEU A 128 -3.71 7.39 0.62
C LEU A 128 -3.11 8.69 1.15
N TYR A 129 -1.78 8.77 1.15
CA TYR A 129 -1.04 9.98 1.47
C TYR A 129 -0.88 10.84 0.22
N SER A 130 -1.08 12.16 0.35
CA SER A 130 -0.90 13.08 -0.77
C SER A 130 0.57 13.25 -1.18
N ARG A 131 1.48 13.21 -0.20
CA ARG A 131 2.93 13.31 -0.42
C ARG A 131 3.52 12.14 -1.20
N ALA A 132 4.75 12.32 -1.66
CA ALA A 132 5.55 11.25 -2.25
C ALA A 132 5.97 10.19 -1.22
N GLY A 133 6.13 8.96 -1.70
CA GLY A 133 6.55 7.82 -0.89
C GLY A 133 6.51 6.54 -1.72
N GLN A 134 6.76 5.40 -1.07
CA GLN A 134 6.72 4.08 -1.71
C GLN A 134 5.42 3.39 -1.32
N SER A 135 4.61 3.04 -2.32
CA SER A 135 3.29 2.44 -2.09
C SER A 135 3.41 0.96 -1.69
N THR A 136 2.54 0.55 -0.77
CA THR A 136 2.33 -0.81 -0.29
C THR A 136 0.84 -1.17 -0.42
N VAL A 137 0.44 -2.35 0.04
CA VAL A 137 -0.96 -2.78 0.02
C VAL A 137 -1.86 -2.03 1.02
N ILE A 138 -1.31 -1.37 2.03
CA ILE A 138 -2.06 -0.65 3.08
C ILE A 138 -1.80 0.87 3.08
N GLU A 139 -0.72 1.29 2.43
CA GLU A 139 -0.33 2.70 2.34
C GLU A 139 0.04 3.03 0.91
N LEU A 140 -0.71 3.95 0.31
CA LEU A 140 -0.52 4.46 -1.03
C LEU A 140 -0.03 5.89 -0.96
N TYR A 141 0.76 6.29 -1.95
CA TYR A 141 1.34 7.63 -2.03
C TYR A 141 1.03 8.24 -3.39
N TRP A 142 0.45 9.44 -3.39
CA TRP A 142 0.07 10.15 -4.62
C TRP A 142 1.28 10.85 -5.26
N GLY A 143 2.22 11.36 -4.46
CA GLY A 143 3.38 12.07 -5.00
C GLY A 143 3.10 13.50 -5.44
N LEU A 144 2.14 14.16 -4.78
CA LEU A 144 1.86 15.57 -5.00
C LEU A 144 2.92 16.46 -4.33
N GLU A 145 3.12 17.65 -4.91
CA GLU A 145 4.01 18.69 -4.38
C GLU A 145 3.30 19.64 -3.40
N SER A 146 1.98 19.53 -3.26
CA SER A 146 1.15 20.31 -2.34
C SER A 146 -0.04 19.50 -1.86
N ALA A 147 -0.65 19.92 -0.76
CA ALA A 147 -1.86 19.28 -0.23
C ALA A 147 -2.99 19.32 -1.27
N ALA A 148 -3.68 18.20 -1.44
CA ALA A 148 -4.75 18.00 -2.40
C ALA A 148 -6.04 18.71 -1.97
N TRP A 149 -6.31 18.79 -0.66
CA TRP A 149 -7.61 19.19 -0.14
C TRP A 149 -7.54 20.25 0.94
N LYS A 150 -8.72 20.79 1.26
CA LYS A 150 -8.96 21.74 2.35
C LYS A 150 -10.28 21.40 3.05
N ALA A 151 -10.49 21.96 4.23
CA ALA A 151 -11.79 21.89 4.91
C ALA A 151 -12.90 22.42 3.99
N GLY A 152 -14.02 21.69 3.93
CA GLY A 152 -15.15 21.96 3.03
C GLY A 152 -15.06 21.30 1.65
N ASP A 153 -13.89 20.77 1.24
CA ASP A 153 -13.79 20.03 -0.02
C ASP A 153 -14.57 18.72 0.05
N THR A 154 -15.09 18.29 -1.10
CA THR A 154 -15.76 17.00 -1.25
C THR A 154 -14.90 16.06 -2.09
N ILE A 155 -14.67 14.87 -1.53
CA ILE A 155 -13.95 13.78 -2.17
C ILE A 155 -14.97 12.73 -2.59
N THR A 156 -14.88 12.25 -3.82
CA THR A 156 -15.76 11.23 -4.37
C THR A 156 -14.94 10.07 -4.90
N LEU A 157 -15.38 8.84 -4.59
CA LEU A 157 -14.79 7.62 -5.12
C LEU A 157 -15.67 7.04 -6.22
N TYR A 158 -15.05 6.73 -7.35
CA TYR A 158 -15.68 6.12 -8.51
C TYR A 158 -15.10 4.72 -8.77
N ASP A 159 -15.95 3.81 -9.23
CA ASP A 159 -15.51 2.50 -9.71
C ASP A 159 -14.92 2.54 -11.12
N SER A 160 -14.40 1.41 -11.59
CA SER A 160 -13.80 1.27 -12.92
C SER A 160 -14.76 1.50 -14.09
N GLN A 161 -16.07 1.58 -13.84
CA GLN A 161 -17.11 1.91 -14.83
C GLN A 161 -17.59 3.36 -14.72
N SER A 162 -16.95 4.21 -13.91
CA SER A 162 -17.33 5.60 -13.65
C SER A 162 -18.61 5.77 -12.82
N ASN A 163 -19.06 4.75 -12.11
CA ASN A 163 -20.16 4.92 -11.18
C ASN A 163 -19.63 5.45 -9.84
N GLN A 164 -20.31 6.46 -9.29
CA GLN A 164 -20.02 6.96 -7.96
C GLN A 164 -20.38 5.92 -6.91
N ARG A 165 -19.43 5.60 -6.00
CA ARG A 165 -19.62 4.60 -4.94
C ARG A 165 -19.78 5.22 -3.57
N THR A 166 -19.04 6.29 -3.29
CA THR A 166 -19.17 7.05 -2.03
C THR A 166 -18.63 8.46 -2.20
N SER A 167 -19.01 9.34 -1.28
CA SER A 167 -18.51 10.72 -1.23
C SER A 167 -18.40 11.15 0.23
N TYR A 168 -17.44 12.04 0.51
CA TYR A 168 -17.13 12.54 1.84
C TYR A 168 -16.75 14.02 1.77
N THR A 169 -17.43 14.84 2.57
CA THR A 169 -17.10 16.26 2.74
C THR A 169 -16.19 16.42 3.95
N ILE A 170 -15.06 17.06 3.75
CA ILE A 170 -14.09 17.33 4.82
C ILE A 170 -14.71 18.36 5.79
N PRO A 171 -14.80 18.05 7.09
CA PRO A 171 -15.40 18.92 8.09
C PRO A 171 -14.60 20.20 8.34
#